data_AF-A0A0S4KFF1-F1
#
_entry.id   AF-A0A0S4KFF1-F1
#
_cell.length_a   1.000
_cell.length_b   1.000
_cell.length_c   1.000
_cell.angle_alpha   90.00
_cell.angle_beta   90.00
_cell.angle_gamma   90.00
#
_symmetry.space_group_name_H-M   'P 1'
#
loop_
_entity.id
_entity.type
_entity.pdbx_description
1 polymer ?
#
loop_
_entity_poly.entity_id
_entity_poly.type
_entity_poly.pdbx_seq_one_letter_code
_entity_poly.pdbx_strand_id
1 'polypeptide(L)'
;MKRGVFRPTLLLRQYRPQHAVSTDGRVHAQTVLEVEAKRKLKLISEESARFVVEKTERSNSGRVIGVDLGTTNSCISYIDKETNMPRIIPSPTGSWVFPTAVTFDRGHNLRTFGEEARASVRTSASATLCSGKRLIGRRFGELGRVQSQLHKTNQLTMTEKGDVAVEIMGRTYTIVHITAMFLRYLKIEAEKFLKEPVDCIVVSVPAYFTPQQKVATEDAALCAGFDVLEVIDEP
;
A
#
# COMPACT_ATOMS: atom_id res chain seq x y z
N MET A 1 7.92 28.29 27.11
CA MET A 1 9.28 28.13 26.56
C MET A 1 9.50 26.63 26.31
N LYS A 2 9.90 26.06 25.17
CA LYS A 2 10.20 26.49 23.79
C LYS A 2 9.64 25.37 22.88
N ARG A 3 9.00 25.73 21.75
CA ARG A 3 8.59 24.79 20.69
C ARG A 3 9.80 24.44 19.83
N GLY A 4 10.12 23.16 19.69
CA GLY A 4 11.11 22.66 18.73
C GLY A 4 10.43 22.29 17.42
N VAL A 5 10.53 23.16 16.42
CA VAL A 5 10.10 22.91 15.04
C VAL A 5 11.20 22.11 14.35
N PHE A 6 10.93 20.86 13.96
CA PHE A 6 11.84 20.08 13.13
C PHE A 6 11.54 20.40 11.65
N ARG A 7 12.46 21.10 10.98
CA ARG A 7 12.49 21.25 9.51
C ARG A 7 13.59 20.32 8.98
N PRO A 8 13.31 19.39 8.06
CA PRO A 8 14.37 18.74 7.32
C PRO A 8 14.76 19.63 6.14
N THR A 9 15.79 20.46 6.34
CA THR A 9 16.54 21.05 5.22
C THR A 9 17.46 19.97 4.66
N LEU A 10 17.06 19.31 3.58
CA LEU A 10 17.96 18.41 2.85
C LEU A 10 18.93 19.28 2.03
N LEU A 11 20.16 19.42 2.54
CA LEU A 11 21.28 19.94 1.76
C LEU A 11 21.51 19.00 0.56
N LEU A 12 21.18 19.49 -0.63
CA LEU A 12 21.56 18.90 -1.91
C LEU A 12 23.08 18.93 -2.04
N ARG A 13 23.76 17.89 -1.54
CA ARG A 13 25.13 17.61 -1.93
C ARG A 13 25.08 16.92 -3.28
N GLN A 14 25.31 17.67 -4.36
CA GLN A 14 25.54 17.10 -5.68
C GLN A 14 26.71 16.12 -5.58
N TYR A 15 26.42 14.82 -5.61
CA TYR A 15 27.44 13.80 -5.70
C TYR A 15 27.82 13.64 -7.17
N ARG A 16 29.03 14.10 -7.53
CA ARG A 16 29.64 13.76 -8.82
C ARG A 16 30.05 12.29 -8.79
N PRO A 17 29.67 11.47 -9.80
CA PRO A 17 30.11 10.09 -9.85
C PRO A 17 31.63 10.04 -10.02
N GLN A 18 32.33 9.40 -9.08
CA GLN A 18 33.68 8.93 -9.34
C GLN A 18 33.56 7.68 -10.19
N HIS A 19 33.92 7.79 -11.47
CA HIS A 19 34.09 6.64 -12.34
C HIS A 19 35.24 5.80 -11.80
N ALA A 20 34.94 4.60 -11.30
CA ALA A 20 35.96 3.57 -11.12
C ALA A 20 36.40 3.12 -12.51
N VAL A 21 37.45 3.76 -13.05
CA VAL A 21 38.13 3.31 -14.25
C VAL A 21 39.08 2.20 -13.81
N SER A 22 38.74 0.95 -14.09
CA SER A 22 39.71 -0.14 -14.05
C SER A 22 40.61 -0.04 -15.28
N THR A 23 41.91 -0.24 -15.09
CA THR A 23 42.97 -0.13 -16.11
C THR A 23 42.97 -1.27 -17.15
N ASP A 24 41.83 -1.93 -17.36
CA ASP A 24 41.66 -2.85 -18.49
C ASP A 24 40.20 -2.77 -18.95
N GLY A 25 40.00 -2.29 -20.18
CA GLY A 25 38.75 -1.75 -20.71
C GLY A 25 37.67 -2.78 -21.07
N ARG A 26 37.44 -3.79 -20.23
CA ARG A 26 36.34 -4.75 -20.41
C ARG A 26 35.62 -4.97 -19.09
N VAL A 27 34.60 -4.16 -18.85
CA VAL A 27 33.62 -4.44 -17.80
C VAL A 27 32.84 -5.68 -18.24
N HIS A 28 33.06 -6.82 -17.58
CA HIS A 28 32.26 -8.03 -17.84
C HIS A 28 30.79 -7.69 -17.59
N ALA A 29 29.94 -7.82 -18.61
CA ALA A 29 28.51 -7.52 -18.50
C ALA A 29 27.84 -8.28 -17.33
N GLN A 30 28.35 -9.48 -17.01
CA GLN A 30 27.96 -10.25 -15.83
C GLN A 30 28.23 -9.50 -14.51
N THR A 31 29.37 -8.83 -14.37
CA THR A 31 29.74 -8.11 -13.14
C THR A 31 28.86 -6.88 -12.91
N VAL A 32 28.46 -6.17 -13.98
CA VAL A 32 27.55 -5.02 -13.87
C VAL A 32 26.16 -5.47 -13.43
N LEU A 33 25.63 -6.52 -14.05
CA LEU A 33 24.32 -7.10 -13.71
C LEU A 33 24.28 -7.62 -12.28
N GLU A 34 25.35 -8.28 -11.82
CA GLU A 34 25.45 -8.75 -10.43
C GLU A 34 25.48 -7.60 -9.42
N VAL A 35 26.20 -6.51 -9.73
CA VAL A 35 26.27 -5.33 -8.87
C VAL A 35 24.92 -4.61 -8.82
N GLU A 36 24.22 -4.51 -9.95
CA GLU A 36 22.86 -3.93 -10.02
C GLU A 36 21.84 -4.80 -9.28
N ALA A 37 21.89 -6.13 -9.43
CA ALA A 37 21.01 -7.06 -8.73
C ALA A 37 21.22 -7.00 -7.21
N LYS A 38 22.48 -6.98 -6.75
CA LYS A 38 22.81 -6.82 -5.32
C LYS A 38 22.32 -5.47 -4.77
N ARG A 39 22.42 -4.39 -5.55
CA ARG A 39 21.91 -3.07 -5.16
C ARG A 39 20.38 -3.04 -5.07
N LYS A 40 19.70 -3.69 -6.01
CA LYS A 40 18.23 -3.82 -6.04
C LYS A 40 17.73 -4.64 -4.84
N LEU A 41 18.39 -5.76 -4.54
CA LEU A 41 18.11 -6.60 -3.36
C LEU A 41 18.32 -5.82 -2.05
N LYS A 42 19.41 -5.05 -1.94
CA LYS A 42 19.68 -4.23 -0.76
C LYS A 42 18.57 -3.19 -0.54
N LEU A 43 18.16 -2.47 -1.58
CA LEU A 43 17.06 -1.49 -1.52
C LEU A 43 15.73 -2.15 -1.13
N ILE A 44 15.40 -3.33 -1.70
CA ILE A 44 14.20 -4.10 -1.36
C ILE A 44 14.25 -4.54 0.11
N SER A 45 15.41 -4.99 0.60
CA SER A 45 15.59 -5.43 1.99
C SER A 45 15.46 -4.26 2.97
N GLU A 46 16.02 -3.10 2.63
CA GLU A 46 15.95 -1.88 3.45
C GLU A 46 14.54 -1.29 3.48
N GLU A 47 13.80 -1.34 2.36
CA GLU A 47 12.40 -0.94 2.32
C GLU A 47 11.49 -1.91 3.05
N SER A 48 11.69 -3.23 2.89
CA SER A 48 10.92 -4.25 3.60
C SER A 48 11.16 -4.20 5.12
N ALA A 49 12.39 -3.92 5.54
CA ALA A 49 12.75 -3.75 6.96
C ALA A 49 12.16 -2.49 7.61
N ARG A 50 11.72 -1.49 6.84
CA ARG A 50 11.02 -0.31 7.37
C ARG A 50 9.59 -0.59 7.82
N PHE A 51 9.04 -1.76 7.48
CA PHE A 51 7.68 -2.17 7.82
C PHE A 51 7.70 -3.40 8.72
N VAL A 52 8.29 -3.27 9.91
CA VAL A 52 8.05 -4.22 11.00
C VAL A 52 6.79 -3.79 11.71
N VAL A 53 5.77 -4.65 11.72
CA VAL A 53 4.55 -4.44 12.51
C VAL A 53 4.88 -4.81 13.96
N GLU A 54 5.25 -3.83 14.77
CA GLU A 54 5.30 -4.00 16.23
C GLU A 54 3.91 -3.74 16.81
N LYS A 55 3.30 -4.78 17.38
CA LYS A 55 2.00 -4.71 18.04
C LYS A 55 2.19 -4.06 19.42
N THR A 56 2.12 -2.74 19.51
CA THR A 56 2.10 -2.01 20.79
C THR A 56 0.70 -2.03 21.40
N GLU A 57 0.58 -2.21 22.73
CA GLU A 57 -0.69 -1.99 23.42
C GLU A 57 -1.07 -0.49 23.33
N ARG A 58 -2.12 -0.18 22.59
CA ARG A 58 -2.68 1.18 22.45
C ARG A 58 -4.08 1.23 23.04
N SER A 59 -4.41 2.33 23.71
CA SER A 59 -5.69 2.53 24.37
C SER A 59 -6.82 2.66 23.34
N ASN A 60 -7.90 1.91 23.56
CA ASN A 60 -9.06 1.77 22.67
C ASN A 60 -9.97 3.03 22.60
N SER A 61 -9.39 4.23 22.53
CA SER A 61 -10.09 5.52 22.72
C SER A 61 -10.21 6.38 21.45
N GLY A 62 -9.79 5.88 20.28
CA GLY A 62 -9.85 6.60 19.01
C GLY A 62 -11.20 6.48 18.28
N ARG A 63 -11.49 7.40 17.35
CA ARG A 63 -12.65 7.27 16.47
C ARG A 63 -12.53 5.99 15.64
N VAL A 64 -13.61 5.23 15.57
CA VAL A 64 -13.71 3.99 14.80
C VAL A 64 -14.34 4.29 13.44
N ILE A 65 -13.77 3.70 12.39
CA ILE A 65 -14.41 3.61 11.07
C ILE A 65 -14.61 2.15 10.65
N GLY A 66 -15.67 1.90 9.88
CA GLY A 66 -15.84 0.67 9.12
C GLY A 66 -15.28 0.87 7.72
N VAL A 67 -14.56 -0.13 7.19
CA VAL A 67 -14.09 -0.11 5.80
C VAL A 67 -14.54 -1.38 5.11
N ASP A 68 -15.43 -1.22 4.13
CA ASP A 68 -15.61 -2.20 3.07
C ASP A 68 -14.39 -2.08 2.16
N LEU A 69 -13.46 -3.02 2.26
CA LEU A 69 -12.26 -3.03 1.44
C LEU A 69 -12.53 -3.83 0.16
N GLY A 70 -13.35 -3.36 -0.77
CA GLY A 70 -13.60 -4.14 -1.99
C GLY A 70 -12.38 -4.21 -2.92
N THR A 71 -12.41 -5.20 -3.83
CA THR A 71 -11.34 -5.32 -4.85
C THR A 71 -11.35 -4.14 -5.81
N THR A 72 -12.52 -3.72 -6.28
CA THR A 72 -12.61 -2.66 -7.30
C THR A 72 -12.84 -1.29 -6.68
N ASN A 73 -13.72 -1.24 -5.68
CA ASN A 73 -14.08 -0.04 -4.96
C ASN A 73 -14.13 -0.40 -3.48
N SER A 74 -13.85 0.57 -2.62
CA SER A 74 -13.94 0.47 -1.17
C SER A 74 -14.89 1.55 -0.65
N CYS A 75 -15.45 1.36 0.53
CA CYS A 75 -16.37 2.30 1.17
C CYS A 75 -15.93 2.54 2.61
N ILE A 76 -16.10 3.77 3.11
CA ILE A 76 -15.80 4.12 4.50
C ILE A 76 -17.11 4.47 5.19
N SER A 77 -17.37 3.84 6.33
CA SER A 77 -18.53 4.10 7.17
C SER A 77 -18.11 4.53 8.58
N TYR A 78 -19.00 5.22 9.27
CA TYR A 78 -18.83 5.59 10.68
C TYR A 78 -20.19 5.66 11.37
N ILE A 79 -20.19 5.60 12.71
CA ILE A 79 -21.38 5.89 13.51
C ILE A 79 -21.38 7.36 13.87
N ASP A 80 -22.42 8.07 13.45
CA ASP A 80 -22.62 9.47 13.75
C ASP A 80 -22.96 9.66 15.23
N LYS A 81 -22.17 10.47 15.93
CA LYS A 81 -22.27 10.62 17.40
C LYS A 81 -23.58 11.31 17.83
N GLU A 82 -24.19 12.13 16.98
CA GLU A 82 -25.41 12.88 17.31
C GLU A 82 -26.67 12.05 17.07
N THR A 83 -26.68 11.32 15.95
CA THR A 83 -27.85 10.54 15.52
C THR A 83 -27.78 9.07 15.90
N ASN A 84 -26.60 8.57 16.29
CA ASN A 84 -26.31 7.15 16.53
C ASN A 84 -26.61 6.23 15.34
N MET A 85 -26.56 6.79 14.12
CA MET A 85 -26.86 6.08 12.88
C MET A 85 -25.59 5.88 12.04
N PRO A 86 -25.48 4.76 11.30
CA PRO A 86 -24.39 4.58 10.35
C PRO A 86 -24.49 5.59 9.21
N ARG A 87 -23.35 6.18 8.85
CA ARG A 87 -23.17 7.12 7.73
C ARG A 87 -21.97 6.70 6.90
N ILE A 88 -21.94 7.15 5.65
CA ILE A 88 -20.85 6.92 4.69
C ILE A 88 -20.07 8.21 4.52
N ILE A 89 -18.74 8.10 4.47
CA ILE A 89 -17.86 9.21 4.09
C ILE A 89 -17.75 9.24 2.57
N PRO A 90 -18.18 10.32 1.89
CA PRO A 90 -18.01 10.45 0.45
C PRO A 90 -16.53 10.65 0.11
N SER A 91 -16.14 10.21 -1.08
CA SER A 91 -14.82 10.49 -1.64
C SER A 91 -14.66 11.99 -1.93
N PRO A 92 -13.43 12.47 -2.18
CA PRO A 92 -13.17 13.86 -2.55
C PRO A 92 -13.96 14.34 -3.77
N THR A 93 -14.44 13.43 -4.62
CA THR A 93 -15.26 13.74 -5.81
C THR A 93 -16.77 13.72 -5.54
N GLY A 94 -17.19 13.37 -4.32
CA GLY A 94 -18.58 13.22 -3.93
C GLY A 94 -19.18 11.82 -4.18
N SER A 95 -18.37 10.87 -4.68
CA SER A 95 -18.78 9.46 -4.82
C SER A 95 -18.92 8.78 -3.45
N TRP A 96 -19.83 7.82 -3.30
CA TRP A 96 -19.96 7.03 -2.07
C TRP A 96 -18.92 5.93 -1.94
N VAL A 97 -18.09 5.73 -2.96
CA VAL A 97 -17.05 4.70 -2.98
C VAL A 97 -15.73 5.26 -3.51
N PHE A 98 -14.64 4.68 -3.03
CA PHE A 98 -13.26 4.97 -3.40
C PHE A 98 -12.74 3.85 -4.31
N PRO A 99 -12.37 4.10 -5.56
CA PRO A 99 -11.73 3.08 -6.37
C PRO A 99 -10.45 2.54 -5.71
N THR A 100 -10.28 1.22 -5.66
CA THR A 100 -9.10 0.59 -5.08
C THR A 100 -7.93 0.64 -6.08
N ALA A 101 -7.38 1.84 -6.24
CA ALA A 101 -6.32 2.17 -7.18
C ALA A 101 -5.28 3.10 -6.53
N VAL A 102 -4.01 2.88 -6.85
CA VAL A 102 -2.88 3.69 -6.38
C VAL A 102 -1.92 3.95 -7.53
N THR A 103 -1.38 5.17 -7.63
CA THR A 103 -0.35 5.55 -8.60
C THR A 103 0.87 6.10 -7.88
N PHE A 104 2.04 5.62 -8.26
CA PHE A 104 3.32 6.03 -7.70
C PHE A 104 3.98 7.15 -8.52
N ASP A 105 4.77 7.98 -7.86
CA ASP A 105 5.69 8.90 -8.52
C ASP A 105 7.04 8.21 -8.83
N ARG A 106 7.96 8.93 -9.50
CA ARG A 106 9.30 8.42 -9.82
C ARG A 106 10.17 8.15 -8.60
N GLY A 107 9.85 8.77 -7.46
CA GLY A 107 10.50 8.54 -6.18
C GLY A 107 9.93 7.34 -5.42
N HIS A 108 8.95 6.63 -5.98
CA HIS A 108 8.20 5.55 -5.35
C HIS A 108 7.37 5.99 -4.13
N ASN A 109 7.03 7.27 -4.07
CA ASN A 109 6.01 7.75 -3.16
C ASN A 109 4.65 7.61 -3.83
N LEU A 110 3.59 7.47 -3.02
CA LEU A 110 2.24 7.47 -3.55
C LEU A 110 1.89 8.88 -4.02
N ARG A 111 1.62 9.01 -5.31
CA ARG A 111 1.30 10.27 -5.96
C ARG A 111 -0.19 10.55 -5.89
N THR A 112 -1.00 9.57 -6.27
CA THR A 112 -2.46 9.68 -6.34
C THR A 112 -3.14 8.38 -5.93
N PHE A 113 -4.40 8.48 -5.52
CA PHE A 113 -5.23 7.37 -5.06
C PHE A 113 -6.64 7.49 -5.64
N GLY A 114 -7.45 6.43 -5.50
CA GLY A 114 -8.88 6.52 -5.78
C GLY A 114 -9.18 6.79 -7.25
N GLU A 115 -10.11 7.71 -7.46
CA GLU A 115 -10.57 8.17 -8.77
C GLU A 115 -9.44 8.75 -9.62
N GLU A 116 -8.55 9.54 -9.01
CA GLU A 116 -7.42 10.15 -9.73
C GLU A 116 -6.42 9.08 -10.19
N ALA A 117 -6.09 8.12 -9.32
CA ALA A 117 -5.25 6.98 -9.70
C ALA A 117 -5.90 6.17 -10.82
N ARG A 118 -7.19 5.84 -10.68
CA ARG A 118 -7.96 5.10 -11.69
C ARG A 118 -8.01 5.80 -13.04
N ALA A 119 -8.13 7.13 -13.07
CA ALA A 119 -8.10 7.91 -14.31
C ALA A 119 -6.73 7.87 -14.99
N SER A 120 -5.65 7.79 -14.20
CA SER A 120 -4.26 7.77 -14.70
C SER A 120 -3.78 6.43 -15.24
N VAL A 121 -4.54 5.34 -15.08
CA VAL A 121 -4.15 3.97 -15.46
C VAL A 121 -3.66 3.86 -16.90
N ARG A 122 -4.29 4.57 -17.85
CA ARG A 122 -3.89 4.54 -19.27
C ARG A 122 -2.58 5.27 -19.55
N THR A 123 -2.31 6.35 -18.83
CA THR A 123 -1.14 7.20 -19.06
C THR A 123 0.06 6.82 -18.19
N SER A 124 -0.19 6.14 -17.07
CA SER A 124 0.80 5.77 -16.05
C SER A 124 0.76 4.28 -15.72
N ALA A 125 0.51 3.43 -16.72
CA ALA A 125 0.26 2.00 -16.55
C ALA A 125 1.32 1.26 -15.70
N SER A 126 2.62 1.57 -15.88
CA SER A 126 3.71 0.95 -15.12
C SER A 126 3.85 1.46 -13.68
N ALA A 127 3.16 2.55 -13.34
CA ALA A 127 3.18 3.21 -12.05
C ALA A 127 1.86 3.01 -11.27
N THR A 128 0.82 2.46 -11.89
CA THR A 128 -0.52 2.35 -11.32
C THR A 128 -0.92 0.89 -11.05
N LEU A 129 -1.30 0.60 -9.82
CA LEU A 129 -1.95 -0.66 -9.46
C LEU A 129 -3.47 -0.45 -9.31
N CYS A 130 -4.25 -1.35 -9.89
CA CYS A 130 -5.69 -1.46 -9.65
C CYS A 130 -6.03 -2.84 -9.11
N SER A 131 -7.05 -2.95 -8.28
CA SER A 131 -7.65 -4.25 -7.95
C SER A 131 -6.72 -5.26 -7.26
N GLY A 132 -5.83 -4.77 -6.41
CA GLY A 132 -4.82 -5.59 -5.72
C GLY A 132 -5.38 -6.60 -4.70
N LYS A 133 -6.55 -6.36 -4.08
CA LYS A 133 -7.07 -7.22 -2.98
C LYS A 133 -7.21 -8.69 -3.37
N ARG A 134 -7.55 -9.02 -4.63
CA ARG A 134 -7.65 -10.41 -5.08
C ARG A 134 -6.35 -11.22 -4.92
N LEU A 135 -5.22 -10.54 -4.83
CA LEU A 135 -3.90 -11.15 -4.71
C LEU A 135 -3.45 -11.34 -3.25
N ILE A 136 -4.15 -10.73 -2.29
CA ILE A 136 -3.68 -10.69 -0.90
C ILE A 136 -3.67 -12.09 -0.30
N GLY A 137 -2.59 -12.41 0.44
CA GLY A 137 -2.40 -13.68 1.13
C GLY A 137 -2.29 -14.92 0.22
N ARG A 138 -2.06 -14.76 -1.09
CA ARG A 138 -1.91 -15.88 -2.04
C ARG A 138 -0.45 -16.21 -2.32
N ARG A 139 -0.20 -17.47 -2.65
CA ARG A 139 1.08 -17.91 -3.23
C ARG A 139 1.06 -17.80 -4.75
N PHE A 140 2.23 -17.58 -5.35
CA PHE A 140 2.34 -17.39 -6.79
C PHE A 140 1.82 -18.59 -7.61
N GLY A 141 2.04 -19.80 -7.12
CA GLY A 141 1.52 -21.03 -7.73
C GLY A 141 -0.01 -21.16 -7.74
N GLU A 142 -0.72 -20.38 -6.94
CA GLU A 142 -2.19 -20.42 -6.82
C GLU A 142 -2.89 -19.45 -7.79
N LEU A 143 -2.11 -18.68 -8.57
CA LEU A 143 -2.63 -17.62 -9.44
C LEU A 143 -3.42 -18.13 -10.66
N GLY A 144 -3.38 -19.43 -10.97
CA GLY A 144 -3.88 -20.00 -12.23
C GLY A 144 -5.25 -19.47 -12.69
N ARG A 145 -6.24 -19.40 -11.78
CA ARG A 145 -7.59 -18.86 -12.09
C ARG A 145 -7.76 -17.35 -11.86
N VAL A 146 -6.88 -16.75 -11.04
CA VAL A 146 -6.97 -15.34 -10.66
C VAL A 146 -6.33 -14.44 -11.71
N GLN A 147 -5.35 -14.96 -12.46
CA GLN A 147 -4.56 -14.16 -13.41
C GLN A 147 -5.40 -13.50 -14.52
N SER A 148 -6.45 -14.17 -15.00
CA SER A 148 -7.37 -13.62 -16.00
C SER A 148 -8.30 -12.53 -15.48
N GLN A 149 -8.46 -12.43 -14.15
CA GLN A 149 -9.35 -11.48 -13.48
C GLN A 149 -8.63 -10.24 -12.97
N LEU A 150 -7.31 -10.14 -13.20
CA LEU A 150 -6.50 -9.02 -12.76
C LEU A 150 -6.48 -7.93 -13.82
N HIS A 151 -6.29 -6.70 -13.35
CA HIS A 151 -6.12 -5.59 -14.25
C HIS A 151 -4.83 -5.77 -15.06
N LYS A 152 -4.88 -5.52 -16.37
CA LYS A 152 -3.76 -5.78 -17.30
C LYS A 152 -2.49 -4.99 -16.99
N THR A 153 -2.60 -3.95 -16.16
CA THR A 153 -1.45 -3.13 -15.73
C THR A 153 -0.71 -3.72 -14.53
N ASN A 154 -1.29 -4.71 -13.86
CA ASN A 154 -0.67 -5.34 -12.70
C ASN A 154 0.44 -6.29 -13.18
N GLN A 155 1.68 -5.84 -13.10
CA GLN A 155 2.84 -6.69 -13.39
C GLN A 155 3.09 -7.60 -12.18
N LEU A 156 2.63 -8.85 -12.25
CA LEU A 156 2.77 -9.81 -11.16
C LEU A 156 4.20 -10.33 -11.08
N THR A 157 4.67 -10.52 -9.86
CA THR A 157 5.93 -11.17 -9.53
C THR A 157 5.76 -11.98 -8.24
N MET A 158 6.84 -12.54 -7.72
CA MET A 158 6.82 -13.26 -6.45
C MET A 158 7.89 -12.74 -5.50
N THR A 159 7.60 -12.84 -4.20
CA THR A 159 8.62 -12.64 -3.16
C THR A 159 9.59 -13.82 -3.14
N GLU A 160 10.71 -13.69 -2.44
CA GLU A 160 11.65 -14.81 -2.19
C GLU A 160 10.97 -16.01 -1.49
N LYS A 161 9.89 -15.75 -0.74
CA LYS A 161 9.08 -16.77 -0.05
C LYS A 161 8.01 -17.42 -0.95
N GLY A 162 7.90 -16.97 -2.20
CA GLY A 162 6.91 -17.46 -3.16
C GLY A 162 5.51 -16.84 -3.03
N ASP A 163 5.37 -15.78 -2.24
CA ASP A 163 4.10 -15.04 -2.12
C ASP A 163 3.88 -14.17 -3.35
N VAL A 164 2.63 -13.90 -3.71
CA VAL A 164 2.32 -12.98 -4.80
C VAL A 164 2.76 -11.57 -4.42
N ALA A 165 3.44 -10.92 -5.37
CA ALA A 165 3.83 -9.53 -5.31
C ALA A 165 3.53 -8.84 -6.64
N VAL A 166 3.70 -7.53 -6.68
CA VAL A 166 3.60 -6.74 -7.91
C VAL A 166 4.87 -5.93 -8.12
N GLU A 167 5.28 -5.80 -9.37
CA GLU A 167 6.34 -4.88 -9.77
C GLU A 167 5.72 -3.56 -10.23
N ILE A 168 6.15 -2.46 -9.61
CA ILE A 168 5.75 -1.10 -9.98
C ILE A 168 7.03 -0.32 -10.23
N MET A 169 7.19 0.16 -11.46
CA MET A 169 8.38 0.90 -11.91
C MET A 169 9.71 0.22 -11.53
N GLY A 170 9.79 -1.11 -11.64
CA GLY A 170 11.00 -1.86 -11.32
C GLY A 170 11.20 -2.18 -9.84
N ARG A 171 10.31 -1.77 -8.93
CA ARG A 171 10.34 -2.18 -7.51
C ARG A 171 9.24 -3.17 -7.19
N THR A 172 9.59 -4.16 -6.37
CA THR A 172 8.68 -5.20 -5.92
C THR A 172 7.96 -4.77 -4.66
N TYR A 173 6.63 -4.88 -4.66
CA TYR A 173 5.78 -4.61 -3.52
C TYR A 173 4.96 -5.85 -3.18
N THR A 174 4.87 -6.17 -1.88
CA THR A 174 3.89 -7.15 -1.41
C THR A 174 2.49 -6.55 -1.52
N ILE A 175 1.49 -7.42 -1.66
CA ILE A 175 0.10 -6.97 -1.70
C ILE A 175 -0.32 -6.31 -0.39
N VAL A 176 0.14 -6.86 0.75
CA VAL A 176 -0.07 -6.28 2.08
C VAL A 176 0.41 -4.83 2.14
N HIS A 177 1.60 -4.54 1.61
CA HIS A 177 2.16 -3.19 1.61
C HIS A 177 1.29 -2.22 0.80
N ILE A 178 0.85 -2.61 -0.40
CA ILE A 178 0.00 -1.73 -1.21
C ILE A 178 -1.39 -1.55 -0.60
N THR A 179 -1.95 -2.61 -0.02
CA THR A 179 -3.20 -2.50 0.72
C THR A 179 -3.06 -1.56 1.92
N ALA A 180 -1.95 -1.62 2.66
CA ALA A 180 -1.67 -0.70 3.76
C ALA A 180 -1.56 0.75 3.30
N MET A 181 -0.89 0.98 2.16
CA MET A 181 -0.79 2.29 1.52
C MET A 181 -2.17 2.85 1.15
N PHE A 182 -3.06 2.02 0.59
CA PHE A 182 -4.42 2.41 0.27
C PHE A 182 -5.28 2.65 1.52
N LEU A 183 -5.19 1.79 2.54
CA LEU A 183 -5.89 1.98 3.82
C LEU A 183 -5.44 3.25 4.54
N ARG A 184 -4.16 3.61 4.46
CA ARG A 184 -3.64 4.88 5.00
C ARG A 184 -4.22 6.09 4.27
N TYR A 185 -4.45 5.99 2.96
CA TYR A 185 -5.18 7.02 2.22
C TYR A 185 -6.63 7.15 2.73
N LEU A 186 -7.35 6.04 2.91
CA LEU A 186 -8.70 6.07 3.47
C LEU A 186 -8.72 6.68 4.89
N LYS A 187 -7.72 6.39 5.73
CA LYS A 187 -7.53 7.03 7.05
C LYS A 187 -7.47 8.56 6.90
N ILE A 188 -6.59 9.05 6.04
CA ILE A 188 -6.39 10.49 5.82
C ILE A 188 -7.69 11.16 5.34
N GLU A 189 -8.43 10.54 4.42
CA GLU A 189 -9.72 11.08 3.95
C GLU A 189 -10.80 11.06 5.04
N ALA A 190 -10.85 10.00 5.86
CA ALA A 190 -11.75 9.94 7.00
C ALA A 190 -11.44 11.01 8.04
N GLU A 191 -10.17 11.21 8.41
CA GLU A 191 -9.72 12.25 9.34
C GLU A 191 -10.04 13.66 8.81
N LYS A 192 -9.83 13.90 7.51
CA LYS A 192 -10.19 15.16 6.86
C LYS A 192 -11.69 15.42 6.91
N PHE A 193 -12.53 14.41 6.72
CA PHE A 193 -13.98 14.54 6.76
C PHE A 193 -14.49 14.77 8.18
N LEU A 194 -14.04 13.94 9.12
CA LEU A 194 -14.51 13.94 10.51
C LEU A 194 -13.87 15.05 11.37
N LYS A 195 -12.77 15.67 10.91
CA LYS A 195 -11.99 16.70 11.62
C LYS A 195 -11.44 16.22 12.97
N GLU A 196 -11.21 14.93 13.11
CA GLU A 196 -10.60 14.29 14.29
C GLU A 196 -9.73 13.10 13.86
N PRO A 197 -8.76 12.66 14.69
CA PRO A 197 -7.96 11.46 14.43
C PRO A 197 -8.81 10.19 14.34
N VAL A 198 -8.44 9.28 13.44
CA VAL A 198 -9.12 7.99 13.24
C VAL A 198 -8.12 6.87 13.47
N ASP A 199 -8.14 6.29 14.66
CA ASP A 199 -7.14 5.29 15.06
C ASP A 199 -7.66 3.87 14.95
N CYS A 200 -8.97 3.64 15.01
CA CYS A 200 -9.52 2.29 15.05
C CYS A 200 -10.26 1.93 13.75
N ILE A 201 -10.17 0.67 13.34
CA ILE A 201 -10.82 0.16 12.13
C ILE A 201 -11.52 -1.18 12.37
N VAL A 202 -12.70 -1.33 11.77
CA VAL A 202 -13.30 -2.62 11.43
C VAL A 202 -13.22 -2.79 9.93
N VAL A 203 -12.61 -3.86 9.43
CA VAL A 203 -12.37 -4.05 7.99
C VAL A 203 -13.05 -5.32 7.49
N SER A 204 -13.67 -5.25 6.32
CA SER A 204 -14.32 -6.40 5.72
C SER A 204 -13.40 -7.25 4.83
N VAL A 205 -13.69 -8.53 4.74
CA VAL A 205 -13.10 -9.49 3.80
C VAL A 205 -14.18 -10.41 3.24
N PRO A 206 -14.05 -10.90 1.99
CA PRO A 206 -15.00 -11.87 1.47
C PRO A 206 -15.08 -13.13 2.34
N ALA A 207 -16.27 -13.68 2.58
CA ALA A 207 -16.45 -14.87 3.43
C ALA A 207 -15.61 -16.10 3.00
N TYR A 208 -15.25 -16.19 1.72
CA TYR A 208 -14.40 -17.27 1.19
C TYR A 208 -12.89 -17.05 1.40
N PHE A 209 -12.47 -15.94 2.04
CA PHE A 209 -11.06 -15.70 2.34
C PHE A 209 -10.54 -16.76 3.32
N THR A 210 -9.38 -17.32 3.00
CA THR A 210 -8.69 -18.24 3.91
C THR A 210 -8.18 -17.49 5.15
N PRO A 211 -7.91 -18.19 6.27
CA PRO A 211 -7.33 -17.55 7.46
C PRO A 211 -6.07 -16.72 7.16
N GLN A 212 -5.20 -17.20 6.26
CA GLN A 212 -4.00 -16.46 5.84
C GLN A 212 -4.34 -15.14 5.15
N GLN A 213 -5.41 -15.09 4.34
CA GLN A 213 -5.83 -13.86 3.66
C GLN A 213 -6.49 -12.86 4.62
N LYS A 214 -7.19 -13.36 5.65
CA LYS A 214 -7.71 -12.53 6.74
C LYS A 214 -6.58 -11.89 7.54
N VAL A 215 -5.59 -12.67 7.96
CA VAL A 215 -4.38 -12.18 8.65
C VAL A 215 -3.63 -11.17 7.78
N ALA A 216 -3.43 -11.44 6.49
CA ALA A 216 -2.78 -10.51 5.59
C ALA A 216 -3.54 -9.18 5.43
N THR A 217 -4.87 -9.19 5.58
CA THR A 217 -5.70 -7.98 5.56
C THR A 217 -5.57 -7.21 6.88
N GLU A 218 -5.57 -7.90 8.02
CA GLU A 218 -5.27 -7.32 9.34
C GLU A 218 -3.88 -6.67 9.37
N ASP A 219 -2.85 -7.37 8.89
CA ASP A 219 -1.48 -6.86 8.78
C ASP A 219 -1.41 -5.58 7.95
N ALA A 220 -2.17 -5.51 6.86
CA ALA A 220 -2.23 -4.32 6.03
C ALA A 220 -2.86 -3.13 6.79
N ALA A 221 -3.90 -3.36 7.57
CA ALA A 221 -4.54 -2.33 8.38
C ALA A 221 -3.63 -1.87 9.55
N LEU A 222 -2.92 -2.79 10.20
CA LEU A 222 -1.89 -2.47 11.19
C LEU A 222 -0.76 -1.63 10.56
N CYS A 223 -0.25 -2.03 9.40
CA CYS A 223 0.75 -1.27 8.63
C CYS A 223 0.26 0.12 8.21
N ALA A 224 -1.04 0.28 7.99
CA ALA A 224 -1.65 1.57 7.67
C ALA A 224 -1.69 2.53 8.87
N GLY A 225 -1.48 2.02 10.08
CA GLY A 225 -1.49 2.78 11.34
C GLY A 225 -2.86 2.78 12.01
N PHE A 226 -3.65 1.72 11.83
CA PHE A 226 -4.87 1.49 12.58
C PHE A 226 -4.67 0.47 13.71
N ASP A 227 -5.44 0.64 14.77
CA ASP A 227 -5.77 -0.42 15.73
C ASP A 227 -6.96 -1.20 15.17
N VAL A 228 -6.72 -2.45 14.77
CA VAL A 228 -7.74 -3.30 14.15
C VAL A 228 -8.62 -3.90 15.24
N LEU A 229 -9.89 -3.49 15.27
CA LEU A 229 -10.86 -4.03 16.23
C LEU A 229 -11.39 -5.39 15.77
N GLU A 230 -11.70 -5.50 14.48
CA GLU A 230 -12.27 -6.71 13.91
C GLU A 230 -12.05 -6.79 12.40
N VAL A 231 -11.87 -8.03 11.91
CA VAL A 231 -11.92 -8.37 10.48
C VAL A 231 -13.20 -9.17 10.26
N ILE A 232 -14.19 -8.56 9.59
CA ILE A 232 -15.53 -9.13 9.43
C ILE A 232 -15.71 -9.78 8.05
N ASP A 233 -16.51 -10.85 8.00
CA ASP A 233 -16.85 -11.51 6.74
C ASP A 233 -17.99 -10.77 6.01
N GLU A 234 -17.77 -10.45 4.74
CA GLU A 234 -18.80 -10.04 3.79
C GLU A 234 -19.58 -11.29 3.31
N PRO A 235 -20.92 -11.30 3.45
CA PRO A 235 -21.75 -12.44 3.07
C PRO A 235 -21.78 -12.71 1.56
#